data_AF-A0A7X6Q1N2-F1
#
_entry.id   AF-A0A7X6Q1N2-F1
#
_cell.length_a   1.000
_cell.length_b   1.000
_cell.length_c   1.000
_cell.angle_alpha   90.00
_cell.angle_beta   90.00
_cell.angle_gamma   90.00
#
_symmetry.space_group_name_H-M   'P 1'
#
loop_
_entity.id
_entity.type
_entity.pdbx_description
1 polymer ?
#
loop_
_entity_poly.entity_id
_entity_poly.type
_entity_poly.pdbx_seq_one_letter_code
_entity_poly.pdbx_strand_id
1 'polypeptide(L)'
;MVLAFSLLFLSALFLVWQGTLPLELGLVFMSISLAAIIWRRVRRLQTKHQIRVDTRERKAKWGGVLTVVPGLSSLSGMACHLFITRNDELIVEDLVGIRLIPLSEISRMGLFYGRTLEGHSDREMMSHLKFRTLPRFSSVRAWLARNPQARKRLLLAIRFQKPLNEWEYSEMVVFSDLSDVGNLKAFSLRPEIAVKMTLMPKRFRGSKQKKKKDKLQVTEPLPWELTHHLAGKSLPGETAEILPVKDPSARNAGQNKVTHRRKDLAND
;
A
#
# COMPACT_ATOMS: atom_id res chain seq x y z
N MET A 1 -4.80 17.75 -19.13
CA MET A 1 -3.96 17.33 -20.28
C MET A 1 -4.83 17.02 -21.50
N VAL A 2 -5.44 15.84 -21.66
CA VAL A 2 -6.37 15.61 -22.81
C VAL A 2 -7.53 16.62 -22.80
N LEU A 3 -8.16 16.80 -21.63
CA LEU A 3 -9.22 17.79 -21.43
C LEU A 3 -8.75 19.23 -21.73
N ALA A 4 -7.48 19.54 -21.46
CA ALA A 4 -6.93 20.87 -21.73
C ALA A 4 -6.76 21.11 -23.24
N PHE A 5 -6.29 20.09 -23.99
CA PHE A 5 -6.24 20.18 -25.46
C PHE A 5 -7.62 20.22 -26.09
N SER A 6 -8.60 19.50 -25.54
CA SER A 6 -9.99 19.58 -25.98
C SER A 6 -10.58 20.97 -25.74
N LEU A 7 -10.32 21.57 -24.58
CA LEU A 7 -10.74 22.95 -24.27
C LEU A 7 -10.04 23.95 -25.19
N LEU A 8 -8.74 23.80 -25.44
CA LEU A 8 -8.00 24.66 -26.36
C LEU A 8 -8.62 24.60 -27.76
N PHE A 9 -8.88 23.39 -28.27
CA PHE A 9 -9.54 23.18 -29.55
C PHE A 9 -10.91 23.88 -29.61
N LEU A 10 -11.77 23.65 -28.61
CA LEU A 10 -13.10 24.27 -28.52
C LEU A 10 -13.01 25.80 -28.42
N SER A 11 -12.07 26.32 -27.64
CA SER A 11 -11.87 27.77 -27.50
C SER A 11 -11.38 28.41 -28.80
N ALA A 12 -10.44 27.78 -29.52
CA ALA A 12 -9.95 28.26 -30.80
C ALA A 12 -11.07 28.26 -31.85
N LEU A 13 -11.88 27.20 -31.89
CA LEU A 13 -13.05 27.12 -32.77
C LEU A 13 -14.06 28.25 -32.48
N PHE A 14 -14.33 28.51 -31.20
CA PHE A 14 -15.24 29.58 -30.79
C PHE A 14 -14.71 30.98 -31.13
N LEU A 15 -13.41 31.23 -30.93
CA LEU A 15 -12.75 32.50 -31.24
C LEU A 15 -12.73 32.80 -32.75
N VAL A 16 -12.55 31.77 -33.59
CA VAL A 16 -12.67 31.88 -35.05
C VAL A 16 -14.11 32.16 -35.44
N TRP A 17 -15.08 31.45 -34.83
CA TRP A 17 -16.50 31.65 -35.10
C TRP A 17 -16.98 33.08 -34.77
N GLN A 18 -16.49 33.66 -33.68
CA GLN A 18 -16.78 35.05 -33.31
C GLN A 18 -16.03 36.09 -34.15
N GLY A 19 -15.14 35.68 -35.05
CA GLY A 19 -14.32 36.59 -35.86
C GLY A 19 -13.21 37.30 -35.09
N THR A 20 -13.00 36.96 -33.82
CA THR A 20 -11.98 37.56 -32.95
C THR A 20 -10.56 37.05 -33.22
N LEU A 21 -10.42 35.86 -33.82
CA LEU A 21 -9.14 35.27 -34.17
C LEU A 21 -9.07 35.03 -35.68
N PRO A 22 -7.99 35.44 -36.36
CA PRO A 22 -7.83 35.19 -37.80
C PRO A 22 -7.82 33.69 -38.10
N LEU A 23 -8.44 33.32 -39.23
CA LEU A 23 -8.66 31.93 -39.65
C LEU A 23 -7.36 31.11 -39.67
N GLU A 24 -6.29 31.70 -40.20
CA GLU A 24 -4.93 31.14 -40.27
C GLU A 24 -4.45 30.63 -38.90
N LEU A 25 -4.44 31.51 -37.89
CA LEU A 25 -4.00 31.16 -36.54
C LEU A 25 -4.94 30.16 -35.87
N GLY A 26 -6.24 30.28 -36.08
CA GLY A 26 -7.23 29.36 -35.55
C GLY A 26 -7.03 27.93 -36.04
N LEU A 27 -6.81 27.76 -37.34
CA LEU A 27 -6.50 26.46 -37.95
C LEU A 27 -5.20 25.87 -37.42
N VAL A 28 -4.17 26.68 -37.18
CA VAL A 28 -2.91 26.23 -36.57
C VAL A 28 -3.15 25.71 -35.14
N PHE A 29 -3.88 26.44 -34.30
CA PHE A 29 -4.18 25.98 -32.93
C PHE A 29 -5.05 24.72 -32.91
N MET A 30 -6.04 24.64 -33.79
CA MET A 30 -6.91 23.47 -33.93
C MET A 30 -6.12 22.24 -34.41
N SER A 31 -5.24 22.39 -35.40
CA SER A 31 -4.43 21.28 -35.91
C SER A 31 -3.41 20.78 -34.88
N ILE A 32 -2.71 21.68 -34.18
CA ILE A 32 -1.75 21.30 -33.12
C ILE A 32 -2.44 20.55 -31.98
N SER A 33 -3.60 21.04 -31.53
CA SER A 33 -4.34 20.39 -30.44
C SER A 33 -4.87 19.01 -30.85
N LEU A 34 -5.41 18.88 -32.07
CA LEU A 34 -5.87 17.61 -32.60
C LEU A 34 -4.69 16.63 -32.80
N ALA A 35 -3.59 17.07 -33.38
CA ALA A 35 -2.37 16.28 -33.55
C ALA A 35 -1.83 15.79 -32.21
N ALA A 36 -1.79 16.64 -31.18
CA ALA A 36 -1.36 16.25 -29.84
C ALA A 36 -2.28 15.18 -29.21
N ILE A 37 -3.60 15.28 -29.41
CA ILE A 37 -4.56 14.28 -28.94
C ILE A 37 -4.35 12.94 -29.66
N ILE A 38 -4.22 12.96 -30.99
CA ILE A 38 -4.01 11.78 -31.83
C ILE A 38 -2.68 11.12 -31.47
N TRP A 39 -1.58 11.87 -31.43
CA TRP A 39 -0.25 11.38 -31.06
C TRP A 39 -0.26 10.64 -29.73
N ARG A 40 -0.94 11.21 -28.72
CA ARG A 40 -1.04 10.59 -27.40
C ARG A 40 -1.85 9.29 -27.41
N ARG A 41 -2.88 9.20 -28.25
CA ARG A 41 -3.65 7.96 -28.44
C ARG A 41 -2.81 6.90 -29.12
N VAL A 42 -2.13 7.25 -30.22
CA VAL A 42 -1.24 6.35 -30.97
C VAL A 42 -0.14 5.82 -30.05
N ARG A 43 0.56 6.70 -29.32
CA ARG A 43 1.63 6.29 -28.40
C ARG A 43 1.14 5.33 -27.33
N ARG A 44 -0.05 5.56 -26.75
CA ARG A 44 -0.65 4.63 -25.78
C ARG A 44 -0.99 3.27 -26.39
N LEU A 45 -1.49 3.25 -27.62
CA LEU A 45 -1.79 2.01 -28.33
C LEU A 45 -0.51 1.25 -28.66
N GLN A 46 0.54 1.94 -29.10
CA GLN A 46 1.85 1.36 -29.36
C GLN A 46 2.44 0.70 -28.11
N THR A 47 2.45 1.39 -26.96
CA THR A 47 2.96 0.79 -25.71
C THR A 47 2.16 -0.44 -25.31
N LYS A 48 0.83 -0.40 -25.44
CA LYS A 48 -0.02 -1.57 -25.17
C LYS A 48 0.23 -2.71 -26.15
N HIS A 49 0.51 -2.38 -27.41
CA HIS A 49 0.82 -3.36 -28.43
C HIS A 49 2.18 -4.03 -28.14
N GLN A 50 3.22 -3.24 -27.86
CA GLN A 50 4.54 -3.74 -27.46
C GLN A 50 4.43 -4.71 -26.28
N ILE A 51 3.75 -4.32 -25.20
CA ILE A 51 3.57 -5.21 -24.04
C ILE A 51 2.86 -6.52 -24.43
N ARG A 52 1.87 -6.48 -25.33
CA ARG A 52 1.20 -7.69 -25.82
C ARG A 52 2.11 -8.58 -26.65
N VAL A 53 2.98 -7.98 -27.47
CA VAL A 53 4.00 -8.70 -28.24
C VAL A 53 4.99 -9.34 -27.27
N ASP A 54 5.58 -8.58 -26.36
CA ASP A 54 6.54 -9.08 -25.36
C ASP A 54 5.92 -10.21 -24.51
N THR A 55 4.65 -10.06 -24.10
CA THR A 55 3.92 -11.08 -23.34
C THR A 55 3.76 -12.37 -24.15
N ARG A 56 3.51 -12.27 -25.47
CA ARG A 56 3.36 -13.43 -26.36
C ARG A 56 4.69 -14.11 -26.61
N GLU A 57 5.75 -13.34 -26.88
CA GLU A 57 7.10 -13.85 -27.10
C GLU A 57 7.60 -14.65 -25.90
N ARG A 58 7.35 -14.15 -24.69
CA ARG A 58 7.73 -14.81 -23.43
C ARG A 58 6.77 -15.92 -22.98
N LYS A 59 5.77 -16.25 -23.81
CA LYS A 59 4.68 -17.21 -23.50
C LYS A 59 4.03 -16.94 -22.13
N ALA A 60 4.01 -15.67 -21.72
CA ALA A 60 3.57 -15.25 -20.41
C ALA A 60 2.04 -15.22 -20.35
N LYS A 61 1.50 -15.58 -19.18
CA LYS A 61 0.09 -15.46 -18.85
C LYS A 61 -0.31 -13.98 -18.82
N TRP A 62 0.52 -13.11 -18.26
CA TRP A 62 0.31 -11.66 -18.16
C TRP A 62 1.63 -10.90 -18.27
N GLY A 63 1.55 -9.67 -18.78
CA GLY A 63 2.66 -8.74 -18.82
C GLY A 63 2.18 -7.31 -18.60
N GLY A 64 3.00 -6.50 -17.94
CA GLY A 64 2.72 -5.11 -17.65
C GLY A 64 3.98 -4.33 -17.32
N VAL A 65 3.97 -3.02 -17.61
CA VAL A 65 5.07 -2.12 -17.25
C VAL A 65 4.67 -1.33 -16.01
N LEU A 66 5.49 -1.43 -14.96
CA LEU A 66 5.31 -0.72 -13.71
C LEU A 66 6.56 0.08 -13.35
N THR A 67 6.41 1.12 -12.56
CA THR A 67 7.54 1.90 -12.05
C THR A 67 8.01 1.31 -10.72
N VAL A 68 9.29 0.98 -10.58
CA VAL A 68 9.86 0.55 -9.29
C VAL A 68 9.94 1.76 -8.36
N VAL A 69 9.48 1.58 -7.12
CA VAL A 69 9.51 2.62 -6.09
C VAL A 69 10.68 2.33 -5.15
N PRO A 70 10.69 1.28 -4.31
CA PRO A 70 11.93 0.74 -3.75
C PRO A 70 12.05 -0.78 -3.87
N GLY A 71 13.28 -1.28 -3.70
CA GLY A 71 13.54 -2.65 -3.22
C GLY A 71 14.08 -3.66 -4.22
N LEU A 72 14.15 -3.35 -5.52
CA LEU A 72 14.75 -4.25 -6.52
C LEU A 72 16.12 -3.79 -7.01
N SER A 73 16.38 -2.49 -6.93
CA SER A 73 17.52 -1.83 -7.53
C SER A 73 17.73 -0.52 -6.79
N SER A 74 18.95 0.01 -6.81
CA SER A 74 19.25 1.37 -6.35
C SER A 74 18.49 2.44 -7.15
N LEU A 75 17.96 2.08 -8.33
CA LEU A 75 17.27 2.97 -9.27
C LEU A 75 15.76 3.06 -9.00
N SER A 76 15.39 3.81 -7.96
CA SER A 76 14.00 4.22 -7.70
C SER A 76 13.46 5.08 -8.85
N GLY A 77 12.25 4.82 -9.32
CA GLY A 77 11.56 5.60 -10.35
C GLY A 77 11.70 5.07 -11.78
N MET A 78 12.40 3.94 -11.97
CA MET A 78 12.57 3.33 -13.30
C MET A 78 11.38 2.47 -13.71
N ALA A 79 11.15 2.39 -15.02
CA ALA A 79 10.13 1.51 -15.59
C ALA A 79 10.68 0.09 -15.70
N CYS A 80 9.98 -0.87 -15.11
CA CYS A 80 10.30 -2.28 -15.14
C CYS A 80 9.16 -3.06 -15.77
N HIS A 81 9.53 -4.07 -16.55
CA HIS A 81 8.59 -4.98 -17.16
C HIS A 81 8.38 -6.16 -16.21
N LEU A 82 7.13 -6.43 -15.89
CA LEU A 82 6.72 -7.55 -15.06
C LEU A 82 5.93 -8.52 -15.92
N PHE A 83 6.33 -9.78 -15.89
CA PHE A 83 5.63 -10.86 -16.57
C PHE A 83 5.36 -12.00 -15.61
N ILE A 84 4.27 -12.72 -15.84
CA ILE A 84 3.99 -13.98 -15.16
C ILE A 84 4.01 -15.09 -16.19
N THR A 85 4.92 -16.04 -16.00
CA THR A 85 5.06 -17.19 -16.88
C THR A 85 3.93 -18.20 -16.67
N ARG A 86 3.87 -19.21 -17.54
CA ARG A 86 2.95 -20.34 -17.33
C ARG A 86 3.36 -21.24 -16.17
N ASN A 87 4.65 -21.23 -15.85
CA ASN A 87 5.27 -22.02 -14.79
C ASN A 87 5.16 -21.33 -13.43
N ASP A 88 4.31 -20.31 -13.31
CA ASP A 88 4.08 -19.59 -12.06
C ASP A 88 5.36 -18.94 -11.51
N GLU A 89 6.13 -18.33 -12.42
CA GLU A 89 7.29 -17.50 -12.10
C GLU A 89 7.00 -16.05 -12.48
N LEU A 90 7.43 -15.13 -11.61
CA LEU A 90 7.39 -13.70 -11.85
C LEU A 90 8.73 -13.28 -12.46
N ILE A 91 8.70 -12.86 -13.73
CA ILE A 91 9.85 -12.24 -14.38
C ILE A 91 9.79 -10.75 -14.09
N VAL A 92 10.88 -10.22 -13.53
CA VAL A 92 11.09 -8.79 -13.33
C VAL A 92 12.27 -8.39 -14.20
N GLU A 93 12.01 -7.56 -15.20
CA GLU A 93 13.02 -7.02 -16.08
C GLU A 93 13.16 -5.52 -15.83
N ASP A 94 14.34 -5.14 -15.34
CA ASP A 94 14.76 -3.77 -15.13
C ASP A 94 15.98 -3.47 -16.02
N LEU A 95 16.44 -2.23 -16.08
CA LEU A 95 17.66 -1.87 -16.83
C LEU A 95 18.90 -2.62 -16.38
N VAL A 96 18.94 -3.07 -15.12
CA VAL A 96 20.06 -3.82 -14.54
C VAL A 96 20.07 -5.28 -15.03
N GLY A 97 18.92 -5.83 -15.40
CA GLY A 97 18.81 -7.19 -15.90
C GLY A 97 17.46 -7.86 -15.66
N ILE A 98 17.40 -9.13 -16.01
CA ILE A 98 16.21 -9.99 -15.87
C ILE A 98 16.35 -10.83 -14.61
N ARG A 99 15.35 -10.75 -13.73
CA ARG A 99 15.25 -11.57 -12.51
C ARG A 99 14.05 -12.50 -12.62
N LEU A 100 14.25 -13.78 -12.32
CA LEU A 100 13.21 -14.79 -12.27
C LEU A 100 12.92 -15.09 -10.80
N ILE A 101 11.68 -14.85 -10.38
CA ILE A 101 11.25 -15.07 -9.00
C ILE A 101 10.11 -16.08 -9.00
N PRO A 102 10.32 -17.33 -8.56
CA PRO A 102 9.26 -18.31 -8.41
C PRO A 102 8.15 -17.76 -7.52
N LEU A 103 6.88 -17.95 -7.89
CA LEU A 103 5.78 -17.52 -7.03
C LEU A 103 5.85 -18.19 -5.65
N SER A 104 6.43 -19.39 -5.54
CA SER A 104 6.67 -20.10 -4.26
C SER A 104 7.50 -19.27 -3.27
N GLU A 105 8.51 -18.54 -3.73
CA GLU A 105 9.39 -17.68 -2.92
C GLU A 105 8.72 -16.38 -2.48
N ILE A 106 7.56 -16.05 -3.04
CA ILE A 106 6.79 -14.90 -2.64
C ILE A 106 5.95 -15.26 -1.41
N SER A 107 6.12 -14.49 -0.34
CA SER A 107 5.39 -14.66 0.92
C SER A 107 3.98 -14.10 0.79
N ARG A 108 3.86 -12.82 0.44
CA ARG A 108 2.58 -12.12 0.27
C ARG A 108 2.75 -10.97 -0.72
N MET A 109 1.66 -10.67 -1.41
CA MET A 109 1.53 -9.46 -2.23
C MET A 109 0.44 -8.56 -1.66
N GLY A 110 0.60 -7.25 -1.79
CA GLY A 110 -0.36 -6.25 -1.33
C GLY A 110 -0.66 -5.27 -2.45
N LEU A 111 -1.94 -5.14 -2.83
CA LEU A 111 -2.38 -4.17 -3.82
C LEU A 111 -3.17 -3.05 -3.13
N PHE A 112 -2.68 -1.82 -3.21
CA PHE A 112 -3.28 -0.67 -2.53
C PHE A 112 -3.11 0.62 -3.35
N TYR A 113 -3.70 1.73 -2.91
CA TYR A 113 -3.57 3.02 -3.59
C TYR A 113 -2.52 3.89 -2.90
N GLY A 114 -1.78 4.73 -3.64
CA GLY A 114 -0.81 5.64 -3.01
C GLY A 114 -1.40 6.50 -1.90
N ARG A 115 -2.63 6.99 -2.08
CA ARG A 115 -3.36 7.75 -1.06
C ARG A 115 -3.64 6.95 0.23
N THR A 116 -3.80 5.62 0.16
CA THR A 116 -4.03 4.84 1.38
C THR A 116 -2.78 4.77 2.25
N LEU A 117 -1.59 4.82 1.65
CA LEU A 117 -0.31 4.79 2.37
C LEU A 117 -0.02 6.09 3.16
N GLU A 118 -0.51 7.23 2.66
CA GLU A 118 -0.37 8.52 3.35
C GLU A 118 -1.25 8.60 4.61
N GLY A 119 -2.41 7.92 4.58
CA GLY A 119 -3.39 7.96 5.66
C GLY A 119 -3.26 6.89 6.74
N HIS A 120 -2.34 5.93 6.58
CA HIS A 120 -2.18 4.80 7.51
C HIS A 120 -0.72 4.64 7.93
N SER A 121 -0.51 4.26 9.18
CA SER A 121 0.81 3.91 9.72
C SER A 121 1.32 2.58 9.16
N ASP A 122 2.62 2.31 9.29
CA ASP A 122 3.25 1.06 8.82
C ASP A 122 2.63 -0.17 9.51
N ARG A 123 2.22 -0.04 10.78
CA ARG A 123 1.53 -1.09 11.55
C ARG A 123 0.12 -1.36 11.02
N GLU A 124 -0.63 -0.31 10.70
CA GLU A 124 -1.96 -0.45 10.11
C GLU A 124 -1.85 -1.11 8.73
N MET A 125 -0.92 -0.64 7.90
CA MET A 125 -0.64 -1.25 6.59
C MET A 125 -0.25 -2.73 6.69
N MET A 126 0.59 -3.10 7.67
CA MET A 126 0.93 -4.49 7.95
C MET A 126 -0.31 -5.34 8.20
N SER A 127 -1.20 -4.87 9.09
CA SER A 127 -2.43 -5.58 9.45
C SER A 127 -3.37 -5.74 8.25
N HIS A 128 -3.49 -4.70 7.43
CA HIS A 128 -4.36 -4.70 6.25
C HIS A 128 -3.82 -5.59 5.13
N LEU A 129 -2.51 -5.59 4.89
CA LEU A 129 -1.87 -6.41 3.86
C LEU A 129 -1.60 -7.85 4.31
N LYS A 130 -1.84 -8.15 5.60
CA LYS A 130 -1.57 -9.44 6.24
C LYS A 130 -0.09 -9.85 6.13
N PHE A 131 0.81 -8.89 6.25
CA PHE A 131 2.24 -9.17 6.32
C PHE A 131 2.59 -9.67 7.73
N ARG A 132 3.45 -10.69 7.80
CA ARG A 132 4.00 -11.20 9.08
C ARG A 132 4.99 -10.21 9.70
N THR A 133 5.76 -9.61 8.79
CA THR A 133 6.75 -8.53 8.88
C THR A 133 6.22 -7.11 9.05
N LEU A 134 6.71 -6.25 9.95
CA LEU A 134 6.46 -4.80 9.85
C LEU A 134 7.13 -4.25 8.57
N PRO A 135 6.36 -3.80 7.56
CA PRO A 135 6.92 -3.27 6.33
C PRO A 135 7.44 -1.84 6.55
N ARG A 136 8.64 -1.54 6.07
CA ARG A 136 9.18 -0.16 6.10
C ARG A 136 8.70 0.60 4.87
N PHE A 137 7.65 1.41 5.04
CA PHE A 137 7.07 2.18 3.93
C PHE A 137 7.59 3.62 3.83
N SER A 138 8.56 4.01 4.66
CA SER A 138 9.16 5.35 4.67
C SER A 138 9.66 5.79 3.28
N SER A 139 10.41 4.94 2.58
CA SER A 139 10.93 5.24 1.23
C SER A 139 9.80 5.39 0.20
N VAL A 140 8.74 4.59 0.32
CA VAL A 140 7.57 4.67 -0.56
C VAL A 140 6.81 5.98 -0.33
N ARG A 141 6.63 6.40 0.93
CA ARG A 141 6.02 7.70 1.27
C ARG A 141 6.86 8.86 0.75
N ALA A 142 8.18 8.82 0.92
CA ALA A 142 9.09 9.84 0.41
C ALA A 142 9.04 9.94 -1.13
N TRP A 143 8.85 8.82 -1.82
CA TRP A 143 8.67 8.82 -3.28
C TRP A 143 7.29 9.33 -3.70
N LEU A 144 6.21 8.98 -2.98
CA LEU A 144 4.86 9.49 -3.23
C LEU A 144 4.74 11.00 -3.00
N ALA A 145 5.50 11.54 -2.03
CA ALA A 145 5.60 12.97 -1.80
C ALA A 145 6.18 13.69 -3.02
N ARG A 146 7.23 13.12 -3.64
CA ARG A 146 7.86 13.62 -4.87
C ARG A 146 7.01 13.39 -6.12
N ASN A 147 6.19 12.34 -6.13
CA ASN A 147 5.38 11.93 -7.28
C ASN A 147 3.87 11.98 -6.95
N PRO A 148 3.25 13.18 -6.88
CA PRO A 148 1.85 13.33 -6.48
C PRO A 148 0.86 12.61 -7.42
N GLN A 149 1.25 12.38 -8.68
CA GLN A 149 0.43 11.62 -9.63
C GLN A 149 0.21 10.15 -9.19
N ALA A 150 1.17 9.55 -8.49
CA ALA A 150 1.10 8.17 -8.02
C ALA A 150 0.08 7.96 -6.89
N ARG A 151 -0.32 9.03 -6.17
CA ARG A 151 -1.30 8.93 -5.08
C ARG A 151 -2.66 8.37 -5.52
N LYS A 152 -3.06 8.63 -6.76
CA LYS A 152 -4.33 8.14 -7.34
C LYS A 152 -4.18 6.77 -8.02
N ARG A 153 -2.95 6.25 -8.13
CA ARG A 153 -2.60 5.01 -8.84
C ARG A 153 -2.49 3.83 -7.88
N LEU A 154 -2.53 2.64 -8.47
CA LEU A 154 -2.35 1.38 -7.76
C LEU A 154 -0.86 1.12 -7.55
N LEU A 155 -0.53 0.66 -6.34
CA LEU A 155 0.78 0.21 -5.90
C LEU A 155 0.70 -1.27 -5.58
N LEU A 156 1.64 -2.04 -6.11
CA LEU A 156 1.83 -3.45 -5.82
C LEU A 156 3.06 -3.60 -4.93
N ALA A 157 2.86 -4.00 -3.68
CA ALA A 157 3.94 -4.43 -2.79
C ALA A 157 4.10 -5.95 -2.88
N ILE A 158 5.32 -6.43 -3.07
CA ILE A 158 5.68 -7.84 -3.08
C ILE A 158 6.67 -8.08 -1.95
N ARG A 159 6.35 -9.02 -1.07
CA ARG A 159 7.21 -9.44 0.03
C ARG A 159 7.74 -10.85 -0.23
N PHE A 160 9.04 -11.04 -0.11
CA PHE A 160 9.71 -12.32 -0.36
C PHE A 160 9.85 -13.14 0.92
N GLN A 161 9.95 -14.46 0.78
CA GLN A 161 10.23 -15.38 1.89
C GLN A 161 11.71 -15.33 2.29
N LYS A 162 12.60 -15.25 1.29
CA LYS A 162 14.04 -15.05 1.45
C LYS A 162 14.43 -13.72 0.79
N PRO A 163 15.43 -12.99 1.32
CA PRO A 163 15.94 -11.82 0.62
C PRO A 163 16.45 -12.21 -0.76
N LEU A 164 16.17 -11.38 -1.76
CA LEU A 164 16.51 -11.64 -3.17
C LEU A 164 18.03 -11.71 -3.42
N ASN A 165 18.84 -11.07 -2.58
CA ASN A 165 20.30 -11.11 -2.64
C ASN A 165 20.91 -10.74 -1.28
N GLU A 166 22.12 -11.24 -0.98
CA GLU A 166 22.87 -10.88 0.23
C GLU A 166 23.32 -9.41 0.23
N TRP A 167 23.56 -8.84 -0.96
CA TRP A 167 23.98 -7.45 -1.16
C TRP A 167 22.82 -6.44 -1.24
N GLU A 168 21.63 -6.91 -1.65
CA GLU A 168 20.40 -6.13 -1.71
C GLU A 168 19.41 -6.72 -0.72
N TYR A 169 19.60 -6.40 0.57
CA TYR A 169 18.74 -6.83 1.68
C TYR A 169 17.37 -6.14 1.60
N SER A 170 16.58 -6.47 0.57
CA SER A 170 15.22 -5.98 0.42
C SER A 170 14.23 -7.12 0.60
N GLU A 171 13.61 -7.16 1.78
CA GLU A 171 12.51 -8.07 2.08
C GLU A 171 11.25 -7.76 1.27
N MET A 172 11.15 -6.54 0.72
CA MET A 172 9.95 -6.03 0.07
C MET A 172 10.26 -5.08 -1.08
N VAL A 173 9.54 -5.28 -2.18
CA VAL A 173 9.58 -4.44 -3.37
C VAL A 173 8.23 -3.79 -3.56
N VAL A 174 8.22 -2.51 -3.96
CA VAL A 174 6.97 -1.83 -4.32
C VAL A 174 7.04 -1.27 -5.72
N PHE A 175 6.02 -1.59 -6.51
CA PHE A 175 5.81 -1.10 -7.86
C PHE A 175 4.61 -0.16 -7.92
N SER A 176 4.65 0.82 -8.82
CA SER A 176 3.57 1.77 -9.08
C SER A 176 3.12 1.70 -10.53
N ASP A 177 1.82 1.57 -10.76
CA ASP A 177 1.24 1.72 -12.10
C ASP A 177 1.01 3.21 -12.43
N LEU A 178 2.10 3.97 -12.56
CA LEU A 178 2.04 5.41 -12.82
C LEU A 178 1.36 5.72 -14.17
N SER A 179 1.72 4.93 -15.17
CA SER A 179 1.31 5.10 -16.56
C SER A 179 -0.05 4.45 -16.89
N ASP A 180 -0.64 3.66 -15.98
CA ASP A 180 -1.89 2.93 -16.18
C ASP A 180 -1.81 1.91 -17.33
N VAL A 181 -0.60 1.39 -17.54
CA VAL A 181 -0.28 0.45 -18.62
C VAL A 181 -0.07 -0.95 -18.06
N GLY A 182 0.31 -1.06 -16.78
CA GLY A 182 0.50 -2.35 -16.13
C GLY A 182 -0.81 -3.12 -15.95
N ASN A 183 -1.96 -2.44 -15.81
CA ASN A 183 -3.25 -3.09 -15.57
C ASN A 183 -3.19 -4.06 -14.37
N LEU A 184 -2.76 -3.54 -13.23
CA LEU A 184 -2.66 -4.28 -11.96
C LEU A 184 -3.99 -4.90 -11.49
N LYS A 185 -5.13 -4.44 -12.02
CA LYS A 185 -6.43 -5.09 -11.77
C LYS A 185 -6.52 -6.46 -12.44
N ALA A 186 -6.10 -6.58 -13.69
CA ALA A 186 -6.06 -7.88 -14.37
C ALA A 186 -5.04 -8.82 -13.72
N PHE A 187 -3.92 -8.27 -13.23
CA PHE A 187 -2.97 -9.01 -12.39
C PHE A 187 -3.67 -9.58 -11.15
N SER A 188 -4.37 -8.74 -10.37
CA SER A 188 -5.04 -9.18 -9.14
C SER A 188 -6.08 -10.30 -9.30
N LEU A 189 -6.66 -10.45 -10.48
CA LEU A 189 -7.74 -11.42 -10.73
C LEU A 189 -7.21 -12.82 -11.07
N ARG A 190 -5.91 -12.98 -11.28
CA ARG A 190 -5.33 -14.29 -11.60
C ARG A 190 -5.32 -15.20 -10.38
N PRO A 191 -5.74 -16.47 -10.50
CA PRO A 191 -5.87 -17.36 -9.36
C PRO A 191 -4.54 -17.56 -8.63
N GLU A 192 -3.42 -17.68 -9.36
CA GLU A 192 -2.10 -17.94 -8.80
C GLU A 192 -1.61 -16.79 -7.91
N ILE A 193 -2.03 -15.57 -8.26
CA ILE A 193 -1.68 -14.33 -7.57
C ILE A 193 -2.67 -14.03 -6.46
N ALA A 194 -3.97 -14.18 -6.74
CA ALA A 194 -5.06 -13.86 -5.82
C ALA A 194 -4.94 -14.61 -4.49
N VAL A 195 -4.44 -15.86 -4.51
CA VAL A 195 -4.17 -16.64 -3.30
C VAL A 195 -3.16 -15.94 -2.37
N LYS A 196 -2.11 -15.34 -2.96
CA LYS A 196 -1.02 -14.68 -2.23
C LYS A 196 -1.24 -13.18 -2.06
N MET A 197 -2.22 -12.59 -2.73
CA MET A 197 -2.41 -11.14 -2.77
C MET A 197 -3.55 -10.67 -1.87
N THR A 198 -3.32 -9.56 -1.17
CA THR A 198 -4.34 -8.87 -0.37
C THR A 198 -4.67 -7.54 -1.04
N LEU A 199 -5.94 -7.30 -1.32
CA LEU A 199 -6.41 -6.06 -1.94
C LEU A 199 -6.96 -5.10 -0.89
N MET A 200 -6.42 -3.89 -0.84
CA MET A 200 -6.89 -2.83 0.04
C MET A 200 -7.91 -1.95 -0.70
N PRO A 201 -9.14 -1.78 -0.18
CA PRO A 201 -10.15 -0.95 -0.81
C PRO A 201 -9.76 0.54 -0.82
N LYS A 202 -10.18 1.27 -1.87
CA LYS A 202 -9.92 2.72 -2.06
C LYS A 202 -10.35 3.61 -0.90
N ARG A 203 -11.43 3.23 -0.22
CA ARG A 203 -12.01 3.97 0.89
C ARG A 203 -12.29 2.97 1.99
N PHE A 204 -11.45 2.99 3.03
CA PHE A 204 -11.87 2.43 4.29
C PHE A 204 -12.89 3.40 4.90
N ARG A 205 -14.16 2.98 4.95
CA ARG A 205 -15.08 3.55 5.94
C ARG A 205 -14.43 3.24 7.28
N GLY A 206 -13.88 4.26 7.91
CA GLY A 206 -13.20 4.15 9.19
C GLY A 206 -14.03 3.34 10.18
N SER A 207 -13.32 2.74 11.12
CA SER A 207 -13.72 1.93 12.28
C SER A 207 -14.90 2.44 13.15
N LYS A 208 -15.67 3.45 12.73
CA LYS A 208 -16.90 3.91 13.40
C LYS A 208 -18.01 2.86 13.41
N GLN A 209 -18.02 1.87 12.52
CA GLN A 209 -19.02 0.79 12.58
C GLN A 209 -18.74 -0.27 13.65
N LYS A 210 -17.49 -0.42 14.14
CA LYS A 210 -17.20 -1.36 15.24
C LYS A 210 -17.66 -0.79 16.59
N LYS A 211 -17.41 0.51 16.84
CA LYS A 211 -17.97 1.21 18.02
C LYS A 211 -19.50 1.33 18.00
N LYS A 212 -20.16 1.26 16.85
CA LYS A 212 -21.63 1.28 16.79
C LYS A 212 -22.26 -0.09 17.04
N LYS A 213 -21.55 -1.22 16.84
CA LYS A 213 -22.03 -2.55 17.27
C LYS A 213 -21.76 -2.79 18.76
N ASP A 214 -20.61 -2.35 19.28
CA ASP A 214 -20.32 -2.47 20.72
C ASP A 214 -21.14 -1.48 21.57
N LYS A 215 -21.62 -0.37 20.99
CA LYS A 215 -22.59 0.53 21.65
C LYS A 215 -24.06 0.20 21.39
N LEU A 216 -24.39 -0.73 20.48
CA LEU A 216 -25.77 -1.21 20.30
C LEU A 216 -26.10 -2.44 21.15
N GLN A 217 -25.12 -2.97 21.90
CA GLN A 217 -25.33 -4.06 22.86
C GLN A 217 -25.34 -3.57 24.32
N VAL A 218 -25.39 -2.25 24.54
CA VAL A 218 -25.56 -1.65 25.87
C VAL A 218 -26.75 -0.68 25.83
N THR A 219 -27.93 -1.22 25.55
CA THR A 219 -29.19 -0.60 25.98
C THR A 219 -30.29 -1.66 26.07
N GLU A 220 -31.02 -1.59 27.18
CA GLU A 220 -32.25 -2.32 27.55
C GLU A 220 -32.06 -3.66 28.28
N PRO A 221 -32.01 -3.66 29.64
CA PRO A 221 -32.37 -4.84 30.40
C PRO A 221 -33.82 -5.24 30.10
N LEU A 222 -34.07 -6.54 29.99
CA LEU A 222 -35.37 -7.09 29.65
C LEU A 222 -36.39 -6.85 30.79
N PRO A 223 -37.69 -6.68 30.49
CA PRO A 223 -38.72 -6.25 31.46
C PRO A 223 -38.95 -7.18 32.66
N TRP A 224 -38.36 -8.39 32.68
CA TRP A 224 -38.54 -9.38 33.74
C TRP A 224 -37.45 -9.32 34.84
N GLU A 225 -36.39 -8.53 34.68
CA GLU A 225 -35.38 -8.33 35.75
C GLU A 225 -35.81 -7.28 36.81
N LEU A 226 -36.99 -6.65 36.65
CA LEU A 226 -37.50 -5.62 37.57
C LEU A 226 -38.46 -6.13 38.66
N THR A 227 -38.76 -7.43 38.71
CA THR A 227 -39.78 -7.97 39.64
C THR A 227 -39.25 -8.57 40.95
N HIS A 228 -37.95 -8.53 41.25
CA HIS A 228 -37.41 -9.19 42.46
C HIS A 228 -37.01 -8.26 43.62
N HIS A 229 -37.21 -6.94 43.52
CA HIS A 229 -36.73 -5.99 44.56
C HIS A 229 -37.79 -5.28 45.39
N LEU A 230 -39.05 -5.70 45.36
CA LEU A 230 -40.12 -5.13 46.20
C LEU A 230 -40.97 -6.21 46.89
N ALA A 231 -40.36 -7.03 47.75
CA ALA A 231 -41.10 -7.72 48.81
C ALA A 231 -40.15 -8.16 49.93
N GLY A 232 -40.41 -7.70 51.15
CA GLY A 232 -39.95 -8.37 52.37
C GLY A 232 -38.71 -7.77 53.05
N LYS A 233 -38.92 -6.76 53.88
CA LYS A 233 -38.02 -6.47 55.01
C LYS A 233 -38.09 -7.61 56.04
N SER A 234 -36.93 -8.00 56.55
CA SER A 234 -36.74 -8.36 57.97
C SER A 234 -35.28 -8.23 58.37
N LEU A 235 -34.97 -7.24 59.20
CA LEU A 235 -33.92 -7.22 60.23
C LEU A 235 -34.67 -7.42 61.58
N PRO A 236 -34.05 -7.81 62.73
CA PRO A 236 -32.68 -7.45 63.16
C PRO A 236 -31.94 -8.47 64.08
N GLY A 237 -30.75 -8.04 64.54
CA GLY A 237 -30.06 -8.51 65.76
C GLY A 237 -28.88 -9.46 65.50
N GLU A 238 -27.74 -9.41 66.19
CA GLU A 238 -27.05 -8.47 67.07
C GLU A 238 -25.68 -9.13 67.37
N THR A 239 -24.73 -8.40 68.00
CA THR A 239 -23.40 -8.83 68.51
C THR A 239 -22.30 -9.15 67.48
N ALA A 240 -21.03 -8.78 67.67
CA ALA A 240 -20.31 -7.82 68.52
C ALA A 240 -18.87 -7.81 67.99
N GLU A 241 -18.19 -6.65 68.10
CA GLU A 241 -16.76 -6.40 68.39
C GLU A 241 -15.69 -7.39 67.87
N ILE A 242 -14.52 -7.02 67.33
CA ILE A 242 -13.44 -6.22 67.92
C ILE A 242 -12.44 -5.87 66.76
N LEU A 243 -11.86 -4.67 66.81
CA LEU A 243 -10.80 -4.12 65.94
C LEU A 243 -9.38 -4.67 66.32
N PRO A 244 -8.23 -4.00 66.07
CA PRO A 244 -7.56 -3.59 64.82
C PRO A 244 -6.07 -4.07 64.75
N VAL A 245 -5.30 -3.49 63.79
CA VAL A 245 -3.86 -3.07 63.90
C VAL A 245 -2.80 -3.90 63.15
N LYS A 246 -2.18 -3.22 62.15
CA LYS A 246 -0.75 -3.02 61.79
C LYS A 246 0.28 -4.17 62.00
N ASP A 247 1.40 -4.28 61.26
CA ASP A 247 2.19 -3.30 60.49
C ASP A 247 3.11 -4.05 59.49
N PRO A 248 3.74 -3.33 58.54
CA PRO A 248 4.67 -3.83 57.54
C PRO A 248 6.14 -3.74 58.00
N SER A 249 7.00 -4.68 57.57
CA SER A 249 8.47 -4.60 57.53
C SER A 249 9.00 -5.97 57.04
N ALA A 250 10.12 -6.16 56.37
CA ALA A 250 11.17 -5.29 55.85
C ALA A 250 12.19 -6.16 55.07
N ARG A 251 12.91 -5.51 54.14
CA ARG A 251 14.36 -5.63 53.85
C ARG A 251 14.95 -6.95 53.32
N ASN A 252 15.61 -6.86 52.18
CA ASN A 252 17.09 -6.81 52.02
C ASN A 252 17.38 -6.61 50.50
N ALA A 253 18.03 -5.56 49.97
CA ALA A 253 19.36 -4.98 50.24
C ALA A 253 20.54 -5.94 49.95
N GLY A 254 21.42 -5.55 49.01
CA GLY A 254 22.71 -6.19 48.71
C GLY A 254 23.00 -6.25 47.21
N GLN A 255 23.47 -5.18 46.56
CA GLN A 255 24.89 -4.89 46.31
C GLN A 255 25.74 -6.13 45.91
N ASN A 256 26.25 -6.14 44.67
CA ASN A 256 27.68 -6.33 44.49
C ASN A 256 28.22 -5.73 43.18
N LYS A 257 29.33 -5.01 43.36
CA LYS A 257 30.12 -4.25 42.40
C LYS A 257 31.46 -4.99 42.35
N VAL A 258 31.91 -5.49 41.19
CA VAL A 258 33.30 -5.92 41.01
C VAL A 258 33.83 -5.44 39.66
N THR A 259 34.78 -4.52 39.77
CA THR A 259 35.74 -4.06 38.77
C THR A 259 36.98 -4.95 38.76
N HIS A 260 37.49 -5.33 37.59
CA HIS A 260 38.90 -5.61 37.30
C HIS A 260 39.10 -5.41 35.78
N ARG A 261 39.80 -4.39 35.27
CA ARG A 261 41.25 -4.08 35.24
C ARG A 261 42.00 -4.75 34.06
N ARG A 262 42.22 -3.94 33.01
CA ARG A 262 43.48 -3.68 32.25
C ARG A 262 44.24 -4.88 31.62
N LYS A 263 44.51 -4.80 30.31
CA LYS A 263 45.88 -4.71 29.75
C LYS A 263 45.87 -4.41 28.25
N ASP A 264 46.78 -3.50 27.90
CA ASP A 264 47.26 -3.11 26.58
C ASP A 264 47.91 -4.29 25.84
N LEU A 265 47.90 -4.28 24.49
CA LEU A 265 49.12 -4.40 23.67
C LEU A 265 48.81 -4.34 22.17
N ALA A 266 49.68 -3.61 21.49
CA ALA A 266 49.80 -3.40 20.05
C ALA A 266 50.62 -4.50 19.36
N ASN A 267 50.75 -4.37 18.04
CA ASN A 267 51.58 -5.09 17.05
C ASN A 267 50.97 -6.43 16.57
N ASP A 268 50.86 -6.76 15.28
CA ASP A 268 51.53 -6.32 14.04
C ASP A 268 50.56 -5.96 12.91
#